data_AF-A0A969BJU4-F1
#
_entry.id   AF-A0A969BJU4-F1
#
_cell.length_a   1.000
_cell.length_b   1.000
_cell.length_c   1.000
_cell.angle_alpha   90.00
_cell.angle_beta   90.00
_cell.angle_gamma   90.00
#
_symmetry.space_group_name_H-M   'P 1'
#
loop_
_entity.id
_entity.type
_entity.pdbx_description
1 polymer ?
#
loop_
_entity_poly.entity_id
_entity_poly.type
_entity_poly.pdbx_seq_one_letter_code
_entity_poly.pdbx_strand_id
1 'polypeptide(L)'
;MKNEKPTEPINQSAQHIIDLIRNRRNELIKDFLDERNILEFFAQEYNRKELNAYKIEVIKKELKELLIAPVSTGHYATLIALLELEANEEILEMHRDLFERDVKAIMKKHV
;
A
#
# COMPACT_ATOMS: atom_id res chain seq x y z
N MET A 1 -39.43 8.14 10.56
CA MET A 1 -38.49 8.37 9.44
C MET A 1 -37.19 8.83 10.06
N LYS A 2 -36.09 8.08 9.88
CA LYS A 2 -34.78 8.49 10.39
C LYS A 2 -34.29 9.61 9.46
N ASN A 3 -34.06 10.79 10.02
CA ASN A 3 -33.42 11.89 9.31
C ASN A 3 -31.94 11.52 9.17
N GLU A 4 -31.57 10.91 8.05
CA GLU A 4 -30.19 10.87 7.62
C GLU A 4 -29.79 12.30 7.29
N LYS A 5 -29.04 12.93 8.20
CA LYS A 5 -28.40 14.21 7.91
C LYS A 5 -27.51 14.01 6.68
N PRO A 6 -27.49 14.95 5.73
CA PRO A 6 -26.43 14.99 4.73
C PRO A 6 -25.11 15.08 5.51
N THR A 7 -24.24 14.09 5.35
CA THR A 7 -22.86 14.16 5.83
C THR A 7 -22.23 15.34 5.09
N GLU A 8 -22.00 16.44 5.81
CA GLU A 8 -21.19 17.54 5.28
C GLU A 8 -19.85 16.95 4.85
N PRO A 9 -19.31 17.31 3.67
CA PRO A 9 -18.00 16.84 3.27
C PRO A 9 -17.01 17.29 4.34
N ILE A 10 -16.46 16.33 5.09
CA ILE A 10 -15.35 16.57 5.99
C ILE A 10 -14.24 17.04 5.08
N ASN A 11 -13.94 18.34 5.12
CA ASN A 11 -12.91 18.95 4.30
C ASN A 11 -11.55 18.50 4.84
N GLN A 12 -11.20 17.24 4.60
CA GLN A 12 -9.89 16.69 4.87
C GLN A 12 -8.92 17.45 3.97
N SER A 13 -7.85 17.98 4.55
CA SER A 13 -6.81 18.59 3.73
C SER A 13 -6.23 17.52 2.81
N ALA A 14 -5.91 17.87 1.56
CA ALA A 14 -5.25 16.94 0.64
C ALA A 14 -4.00 16.30 1.28
N GLN A 15 -3.30 17.05 2.14
CA GLN A 15 -2.17 16.54 2.89
C GLN A 15 -2.55 15.40 3.85
N HIS A 16 -3.67 15.51 4.54
CA HIS A 16 -4.17 14.45 5.44
C HIS A 16 -4.46 13.15 4.68
N ILE A 17 -5.13 13.23 3.54
CA ILE A 17 -5.42 12.06 2.68
C ILE A 17 -4.13 11.39 2.22
N ILE A 18 -3.15 12.19 1.78
CA ILE A 18 -1.84 11.69 1.38
C ILE A 18 -1.11 11.02 2.56
N ASP A 19 -1.23 11.56 3.76
CA ASP A 19 -0.63 10.99 4.96
C ASP A 19 -1.30 9.66 5.35
N LEU A 20 -2.63 9.54 5.24
CA LEU A 20 -3.36 8.29 5.44
C LEU A 20 -2.89 7.19 4.48
N ILE A 21 -2.83 7.51 3.17
CA ILE A 21 -2.34 6.58 2.15
C ILE A 21 -0.89 6.19 2.44
N ARG A 22 -0.04 7.16 2.80
CA ARG A 22 1.37 6.88 3.15
C ARG A 22 1.47 5.92 4.32
N ASN A 23 0.72 6.16 5.39
CA ASN A 23 0.74 5.33 6.60
C ASN A 23 0.32 3.90 6.25
N ARG A 24 -0.79 3.75 5.53
CA ARG A 24 -1.30 2.44 5.15
C ARG A 24 -0.33 1.67 4.24
N ARG A 25 0.22 2.34 3.21
CA ARG A 25 1.26 1.78 2.34
C ARG A 25 2.46 1.31 3.16
N ASN A 26 2.91 2.15 4.09
CA ASN A 26 4.11 1.89 4.88
C ASN A 26 3.91 0.77 5.92
N GLU A 27 2.71 0.60 6.48
CA GLU A 27 2.35 -0.56 7.29
C GLU A 27 2.51 -1.84 6.50
N LEU A 28 1.92 -1.90 5.30
CA LEU A 28 2.01 -3.08 4.44
C LEU A 28 3.46 -3.40 4.03
N ILE A 29 4.25 -2.38 3.68
CA ILE A 29 5.65 -2.59 3.30
C ILE A 29 6.49 -3.14 4.47
N LYS A 30 6.23 -2.70 5.71
CA LYS A 30 6.99 -3.14 6.88
C LYS A 30 6.88 -4.66 7.09
N ASP A 31 5.73 -5.25 6.78
CA ASP A 31 5.55 -6.70 6.86
C ASP A 31 6.53 -7.42 5.93
N PHE A 32 6.79 -6.89 4.73
CA PHE A 32 7.72 -7.48 3.76
C PHE A 32 9.20 -7.18 4.05
N LEU A 33 9.54 -6.50 5.15
CA LEU A 33 10.93 -6.40 5.60
C LEU A 33 11.38 -7.67 6.34
N ASP A 34 10.43 -8.49 6.80
CA ASP A 34 10.70 -9.83 7.28
C ASP A 34 10.93 -10.78 6.09
N GLU A 35 12.08 -11.45 6.10
CA GLU A 35 12.46 -12.43 5.08
C GLU A 35 11.43 -13.55 4.91
N ARG A 36 10.76 -13.97 6.00
CA ARG A 36 9.73 -15.01 5.96
C ARG A 36 8.57 -14.61 5.06
N ASN A 37 8.15 -13.35 5.14
CA ASN A 37 7.05 -12.82 4.34
C ASN A 37 7.44 -12.65 2.87
N ILE A 38 8.71 -12.32 2.58
CA ILE A 38 9.25 -12.31 1.20
C ILE A 38 9.22 -13.73 0.62
N LEU A 39 9.74 -14.71 1.35
CA LEU A 39 9.78 -16.10 0.89
C LEU A 39 8.38 -16.68 0.70
N GLU A 40 7.46 -16.42 1.63
CA GLU A 40 6.07 -16.82 1.53
C GLU A 40 5.39 -16.22 0.29
N PHE A 41 5.60 -14.92 0.04
CA PHE A 41 5.09 -14.25 -1.14
C PHE A 41 5.58 -14.91 -2.44
N PHE A 42 6.89 -15.15 -2.56
CA PHE A 42 7.44 -15.79 -3.76
C PHE A 42 6.95 -17.23 -3.95
N ALA A 43 6.75 -17.96 -2.85
CA ALA A 43 6.20 -19.30 -2.90
C ALA A 43 4.74 -19.30 -3.39
N GLN A 44 3.92 -18.36 -2.90
CA GLN A 44 2.50 -18.27 -3.25
C GLN A 44 2.26 -17.69 -4.65
N GLU A 45 2.96 -16.60 -5.00
CA GLU A 45 2.66 -15.82 -6.21
C GLU A 45 3.46 -16.29 -7.43
N TYR A 46 4.65 -16.87 -7.24
CA TYR A 46 5.56 -17.26 -8.32
C TYR A 46 6.01 -18.72 -8.28
N ASN A 47 5.49 -19.51 -7.33
CA ASN A 47 5.91 -20.91 -7.11
C ASN A 47 7.44 -21.05 -6.93
N ARG A 48 8.09 -20.03 -6.36
CA ARG A 48 9.54 -20.03 -6.04
C ARG A 48 9.74 -20.12 -4.54
N LYS A 49 10.18 -21.28 -4.06
CA LYS A 49 10.35 -21.56 -2.63
C LYS A 49 11.67 -21.05 -2.05
N GLU A 50 12.62 -20.71 -2.91
CA GLU A 50 13.96 -20.30 -2.50
C GLU A 50 14.38 -19.03 -3.23
N LEU A 51 14.87 -18.07 -2.47
CA LEU A 51 15.62 -16.91 -2.94
C LEU A 51 16.98 -16.94 -2.28
N ASN A 52 18.02 -16.58 -3.03
CA ASN A 52 19.33 -16.39 -2.42
C ASN A 52 19.35 -15.13 -1.53
N ALA A 53 20.22 -15.13 -0.52
CA ALA A 53 20.33 -14.04 0.44
C ALA A 53 20.59 -12.68 -0.22
N TYR A 54 21.35 -12.65 -1.32
CA TYR A 54 21.61 -11.42 -2.06
C TYR A 54 20.32 -10.80 -2.62
N LYS A 55 19.46 -11.60 -3.27
CA LYS A 55 18.16 -11.13 -3.80
C LYS A 55 17.26 -10.61 -2.67
N ILE A 56 17.23 -11.31 -1.54
CA ILE A 56 16.45 -10.90 -0.37
C ILE A 56 16.89 -9.52 0.13
N GLU A 57 18.20 -9.28 0.25
CA GLU A 57 18.71 -7.98 0.69
C GLU A 57 18.47 -6.86 -0.33
N VAL A 58 18.52 -7.16 -1.63
CA VAL A 58 18.15 -6.20 -2.69
C VAL A 58 16.66 -5.84 -2.60
N ILE A 59 15.78 -6.82 -2.42
CA ILE A 59 14.33 -6.59 -2.23
C ILE A 59 14.09 -5.72 -0.99
N LYS A 60 14.68 -6.06 0.16
CA LYS A 60 14.55 -5.27 1.40
C LYS A 60 15.03 -3.84 1.19
N LYS A 61 16.10 -3.63 0.41
CA LYS A 61 16.59 -2.28 0.07
C LYS A 61 15.54 -1.50 -0.74
N GLU A 62 14.99 -2.10 -1.81
CA GLU A 62 13.95 -1.45 -2.62
C GLU A 62 12.68 -1.14 -1.81
N LEU A 63 12.28 -2.04 -0.91
CA LEU A 63 11.14 -1.80 0.00
C LEU A 63 11.40 -0.63 0.96
N LYS A 64 12.63 -0.52 1.49
CA LYS A 64 13.03 0.63 2.32
C LYS A 64 13.04 1.94 1.56
N GLU A 65 13.45 1.92 0.28
CA GLU A 65 13.36 3.09 -0.60
C GLU A 65 11.89 3.48 -0.84
N LEU A 66 10.99 2.50 -1.00
CA LEU A 66 9.56 2.74 -1.15
C LEU A 66 8.91 3.35 0.12
N LEU A 67 9.37 2.97 1.33
CA LEU A 67 8.88 3.55 2.59
C LEU A 67 9.03 5.08 2.67
N ILE A 68 10.15 5.59 2.12
CA ILE A 68 10.47 7.02 2.12
C ILE A 68 10.02 7.73 0.85
N ALA A 69 9.59 6.98 -0.18
CA ALA A 69 9.13 7.56 -1.43
C ALA A 69 7.84 8.37 -1.23
N PRO A 70 7.67 9.50 -1.93
CA PRO A 70 6.41 10.24 -1.92
C PRO A 70 5.27 9.35 -2.41
N VAL A 71 4.06 9.63 -1.94
CA VAL A 71 2.86 8.96 -2.44
C VAL A 71 2.61 9.45 -3.88
N SER A 72 2.49 8.52 -4.82
CA SER A 72 2.16 8.85 -6.21
C SER A 72 0.68 9.19 -6.31
N THR A 73 0.38 10.47 -6.52
CA THR A 73 -1.00 10.94 -6.71
C THR A 73 -1.65 10.34 -7.95
N GLY A 74 -0.86 10.00 -8.98
CA GLY A 74 -1.35 9.30 -10.17
C GLY A 74 -1.71 7.85 -9.90
N HIS A 75 -0.88 7.12 -9.16
CA HIS A 75 -1.16 5.71 -8.81
C HIS A 75 -2.37 5.58 -7.86
N TYR A 76 -2.48 6.50 -6.90
CA TYR A 76 -3.55 6.50 -5.90
C TYR A 76 -4.73 7.41 -6.26
N ALA A 77 -4.84 7.90 -7.50
CA ALA A 77 -5.83 8.92 -7.88
C ALA A 77 -7.27 8.55 -7.51
N THR A 78 -7.67 7.30 -7.80
CA THR A 78 -9.01 6.79 -7.45
C THR A 78 -9.24 6.77 -5.95
N LEU A 79 -8.24 6.32 -5.18
CA LEU A 79 -8.34 6.23 -3.73
C LEU A 79 -8.40 7.62 -3.08
N ILE A 80 -7.62 8.57 -3.60
CA ILE A 80 -7.67 9.97 -3.18
C ILE A 80 -9.07 10.54 -3.41
N ALA A 81 -9.64 10.37 -4.61
CA ALA A 81 -10.97 10.88 -4.94
C ALA A 81 -12.08 10.28 -4.04
N LEU A 82 -11.98 9.00 -3.68
CA LEU A 82 -12.93 8.35 -2.77
C LEU A 82 -12.82 8.88 -1.34
N LEU A 83 -11.59 9.07 -0.84
CA LEU A 83 -11.34 9.64 0.49
C LEU A 83 -11.79 11.10 0.59
N GLU A 84 -11.65 11.88 -0.48
CA GLU A 84 -12.18 13.24 -0.58
C GLU A 84 -13.72 13.29 -0.52
N LEU A 85 -14.39 12.28 -1.08
CA LEU A 85 -15.85 12.25 -1.19
C LEU A 85 -16.54 11.72 0.08
N GLU A 86 -16.06 10.60 0.62
CA GLU A 86 -16.78 9.84 1.65
C GLU A 86 -16.20 10.05 3.05
N ALA A 87 -14.96 10.58 3.16
CA ALA A 87 -14.23 10.73 4.41
C ALA A 87 -14.23 9.47 5.31
N ASN A 88 -14.21 8.29 4.69
CA ASN A 88 -14.24 7.00 5.36
C ASN A 88 -12.90 6.26 5.19
N GLU A 89 -12.19 6.01 6.29
CA GLU A 89 -10.92 5.29 6.29
C GLU A 89 -11.08 3.79 5.93
N GLU A 90 -12.28 3.21 6.06
CA GLU A 90 -12.54 1.83 5.62
C GLU A 90 -12.29 1.64 4.11
N ILE A 91 -12.31 2.72 3.32
CA ILE A 91 -11.94 2.72 1.91
C ILE A 91 -10.51 2.19 1.72
N LEU A 92 -9.59 2.47 2.65
CA LEU A 92 -8.21 2.00 2.60
C LEU A 92 -8.12 0.47 2.66
N GLU A 93 -8.98 -0.16 3.46
CA GLU A 93 -9.05 -1.62 3.59
C GLU A 93 -9.67 -2.25 2.33
N MET A 94 -10.73 -1.63 1.80
CA MET A 94 -11.39 -2.11 0.56
C MET A 94 -10.46 -2.08 -0.66
N HIS A 95 -9.47 -1.17 -0.67
CA HIS A 95 -8.51 -0.99 -1.75
C HIS A 95 -7.10 -1.51 -1.39
N ARG A 96 -7.02 -2.52 -0.51
CA ARG A 96 -5.74 -3.14 -0.12
C ARG A 96 -4.92 -3.59 -1.33
N ASP A 97 -5.56 -4.02 -2.40
CA ASP A 97 -4.91 -4.48 -3.63
C ASP A 97 -4.04 -3.38 -4.29
N LEU A 98 -4.44 -2.10 -4.21
CA LEU A 98 -3.64 -0.99 -4.75
C LEU A 98 -2.29 -0.85 -4.02
N PHE A 99 -2.29 -1.06 -2.71
CA PHE A 99 -1.07 -1.05 -1.89
C PHE A 99 -0.22 -2.29 -2.17
N GLU A 100 -0.85 -3.45 -2.30
CA GLU A 100 -0.15 -4.69 -2.66
C GLU A 100 0.54 -4.56 -4.02
N ARG A 101 -0.07 -3.88 -5.00
CA ARG A 101 0.55 -3.66 -6.33
C ARG A 101 1.93 -3.01 -6.24
N ASP A 102 2.15 -2.08 -5.30
CA ASP A 102 3.47 -1.45 -5.12
C ASP A 102 4.52 -2.48 -4.69
N VAL A 103 4.16 -3.36 -3.75
CA VAL A 103 5.03 -4.46 -3.32
C VAL A 103 5.21 -5.47 -4.45
N LYS A 104 4.13 -5.90 -5.11
CA LYS A 104 4.19 -6.84 -6.24
C LYS A 104 5.10 -6.32 -7.34
N ALA A 105 5.08 -5.01 -7.63
CA ALA A 105 5.94 -4.39 -8.62
C ALA A 105 7.44 -4.50 -8.28
N ILE A 106 7.82 -4.40 -7.01
CA ILE A 106 9.20 -4.66 -6.55
C ILE A 106 9.52 -6.15 -6.66
N MET A 107 8.68 -7.00 -6.07
CA MET A 107 8.92 -8.46 -6.04
C MET A 107 9.07 -9.04 -7.45
N LYS A 108 8.24 -8.60 -8.41
CA LYS A 108 8.24 -9.09 -9.80
C LYS A 108 9.58 -8.88 -10.52
N LYS A 109 10.37 -7.86 -10.17
CA LYS A 109 11.69 -7.61 -10.78
C LYS A 109 12.72 -8.70 -10.45
N HIS A 110 12.45 -9.51 -9.43
CA HIS A 110 13.38 -10.51 -8.88
C HIS A 110 12.98 -11.96 -9.17
N VAL A 111 11.90 -12.16 -9.93
CA VAL A 111 11.41 -13.46 -10.42
C VAL A 111 12.33 -14.05 -11.47
#